data_AF-A0A7C5H7D2-F1
#
_entry.id   AF-A0A7C5H7D2-F1
#
_cell.length_a   1.000
_cell.length_b   1.000
_cell.length_c   1.000
_cell.angle_alpha   90.00
_cell.angle_beta   90.00
_cell.angle_gamma   90.00
#
_symmetry.space_group_name_H-M   'P 1'
#
loop_
_entity.id
_entity.type
_entity.pdbx_description
1 polymer ?
#
loop_
_entity_poly.entity_id
_entity_poly.type
_entity_poly.pdbx_seq_one_letter_code
_entity_poly.pdbx_strand_id
1 'polypeptide(L)'
;MARRRDGTRTYRSGDPIHIVVTQDFEEDANRFFSYCRERGYNPSQVIRQAMKDWLEREEKGAVTLTADGENNNGNGSEVDELDRKLMTLIKDRRPTMTPRRGMSLKTVKELLEGS
;
A
#
# COMPACT_ATOMS: atom_id res chain seq x y z
N MET A 1 0.76 19.99 28.40
CA MET A 1 0.75 19.35 27.06
C MET A 1 0.81 20.46 26.01
N ALA A 2 1.84 20.51 25.16
CA ALA A 2 2.01 21.60 24.19
C ALA A 2 1.43 21.18 22.83
N ARG A 3 0.35 21.83 22.38
CA ARG A 3 -0.11 21.77 20.99
C ARG A 3 0.91 22.51 20.12
N ARG A 4 1.25 21.97 18.95
CA ARG A 4 2.00 22.73 17.93
C ARG A 4 1.09 23.84 17.37
N ARG A 5 1.69 24.95 16.91
CA ARG A 5 0.95 26.15 16.42
C ARG A 5 0.07 25.87 15.18
N ASP A 6 0.27 24.74 14.52
CA ASP A 6 -0.49 24.27 13.36
C ASP A 6 -1.79 23.52 13.73
N GLY A 7 -2.05 23.33 15.03
CA GLY A 7 -3.24 22.61 15.51
C GLY A 7 -3.14 21.09 15.40
N THR A 8 -2.03 20.55 14.88
CA THR A 8 -1.86 19.10 14.75
C THR A 8 -1.40 18.50 16.09
N ARG A 9 -2.07 17.42 16.51
CA ARG A 9 -1.72 16.68 17.73
C ARG A 9 -0.84 15.50 17.35
N THR A 10 0.37 15.47 17.89
CA THR A 10 1.21 14.26 17.86
C THR A 10 0.75 13.31 18.97
N TYR A 11 0.41 12.07 18.60
CA TYR A 11 0.06 11.02 19.56
C TYR A 11 1.33 10.41 20.18
N ARG A 12 1.26 10.08 21.47
CA ARG A 12 2.30 9.40 22.24
C ARG A 12 1.77 8.10 22.83
N SER A 13 2.67 7.22 23.26
CA SER A 13 2.31 6.02 24.01
C SER A 13 1.45 6.37 25.22
N GLY A 14 0.30 5.71 25.35
CA GLY A 14 -0.68 5.95 26.41
C GLY A 14 -1.75 7.00 26.07
N ASP A 15 -1.63 7.73 24.95
CA ASP A 15 -2.70 8.63 24.52
C ASP A 15 -3.93 7.82 24.03
N PRO A 16 -5.16 8.20 24.44
CA PRO A 16 -6.37 7.60 23.90
C PRO A 16 -6.65 8.11 22.49
N ILE A 17 -7.09 7.20 21.61
CA ILE A 17 -7.65 7.52 20.30
C ILE A 17 -9.18 7.43 20.43
N HIS A 18 -9.86 8.54 20.12
CA HIS A 18 -11.32 8.58 20.12
C HIS A 18 -11.82 8.41 18.69
N ILE A 19 -12.61 7.36 18.45
CA ILE A 19 -13.28 7.12 17.17
C ILE A 19 -14.76 7.42 17.40
N VAL A 20 -15.31 8.37 16.64
CA VAL A 20 -16.73 8.70 16.68
C VAL A 20 -17.44 7.79 15.68
N VAL A 21 -18.44 7.05 16.15
CA VAL A 21 -19.31 6.24 15.29
C VAL A 21 -20.45 7.13 14.81
N THR A 22 -20.48 7.40 13.52
CA THR A 22 -21.54 8.17 12.84
C THR A 22 -22.62 7.22 12.31
N GLN A 23 -23.78 7.76 11.94
CA GLN A 23 -24.93 6.98 11.52
C GLN A 23 -24.65 6.07 10.32
N ASP A 24 -23.84 6.54 9.37
CA ASP A 24 -23.39 5.81 8.18
C ASP A 24 -22.33 4.73 8.47
N PHE A 25 -21.72 4.77 9.65
CA PHE A 25 -20.68 3.82 10.08
C PHE A 25 -21.13 2.89 11.20
N GLU A 26 -22.32 3.13 11.78
CA GLU A 26 -22.83 2.40 12.94
C GLU A 26 -22.96 0.89 12.69
N GLU A 27 -23.53 0.51 11.55
CA GLU A 27 -23.74 -0.89 11.20
C GLU A 27 -22.41 -1.63 11.06
N ASP A 28 -21.45 -1.04 10.34
CA ASP A 28 -20.13 -1.62 10.12
C ASP A 28 -19.31 -1.69 11.42
N ALA A 29 -19.37 -0.65 12.25
CA ALA A 29 -18.72 -0.63 13.55
C ALA A 29 -19.25 -1.78 14.43
N ASN A 30 -20.57 -1.92 14.54
CA ASN A 30 -21.20 -2.97 15.33
C ASN A 30 -20.84 -4.37 14.81
N ARG A 31 -20.85 -4.56 13.49
CA ARG A 31 -20.45 -5.81 12.86
C ARG A 31 -18.98 -6.14 13.12
N PHE A 32 -18.09 -5.16 13.02
CA PHE A 32 -16.66 -5.31 13.29
C PHE A 32 -16.38 -5.73 14.74
N PHE A 33 -16.97 -5.03 15.72
CA PHE A 33 -16.76 -5.34 17.13
C PHE A 33 -17.38 -6.70 17.52
N SER A 34 -18.54 -7.05 16.95
CA SER A 34 -19.17 -8.36 17.15
C SER A 34 -18.28 -9.49 16.61
N TYR A 35 -17.77 -9.33 15.39
CA TYR A 35 -16.85 -10.29 14.77
C TYR A 35 -15.57 -10.48 15.60
N CYS A 36 -14.99 -9.38 16.12
CA CYS A 36 -13.83 -9.46 16.99
C CYS A 36 -14.14 -10.22 18.29
N ARG A 37 -15.31 -9.97 18.90
CA ARG A 37 -15.74 -10.66 20.13
C ARG A 37 -15.90 -12.17 19.91
N GLU A 38 -16.57 -12.56 18.84
CA GLU A 38 -16.83 -13.96 18.51
C GLU A 38 -15.54 -14.75 18.23
N ARG A 39 -14.54 -14.09 17.65
CA ARG A 39 -13.25 -14.71 17.29
C ARG A 39 -12.17 -14.54 18.36
N GLY A 40 -12.45 -13.84 19.46
CA GLY A 40 -11.48 -13.56 20.52
C GLY A 40 -10.37 -12.60 20.10
N TYR A 41 -10.61 -11.76 19.10
CA TYR A 41 -9.64 -10.75 18.65
C TYR A 41 -9.73 -9.48 19.50
N ASN A 42 -8.59 -8.81 19.68
CA ASN A 42 -8.53 -7.48 20.28
C ASN A 42 -8.79 -6.41 19.20
N PRO A 43 -9.92 -5.68 19.24
CA PRO A 43 -10.26 -4.71 18.19
C PRO A 43 -9.19 -3.62 18.01
N SER A 44 -8.57 -3.17 19.10
CA SER A 44 -7.52 -2.14 19.04
C SER A 44 -6.26 -2.64 18.33
N GLN A 45 -5.92 -3.94 18.43
CA GLN A 45 -4.81 -4.50 17.66
C GLN A 45 -5.14 -4.56 16.17
N VAL A 46 -6.36 -4.96 15.82
CA VAL A 46 -6.81 -5.03 14.43
C VAL A 46 -6.82 -3.64 13.79
N ILE A 47 -7.36 -2.63 14.47
CA ILE A 47 -7.36 -1.23 13.99
C ILE A 47 -5.92 -0.72 13.79
N ARG A 48 -5.01 -0.98 14.74
CA ARG A 48 -3.60 -0.57 14.61
C ARG A 48 -2.92 -1.23 13.40
N GLN A 49 -3.18 -2.52 13.18
CA GLN A 49 -2.62 -3.23 12.03
C GLN A 49 -3.20 -2.68 10.73
N ALA A 50 -4.51 -2.45 10.65
CA ALA A 50 -5.16 -1.88 9.47
C ALA A 50 -4.61 -0.49 9.13
N MET A 51 -4.38 0.38 10.14
CA MET A 51 -3.74 1.68 9.94
C MET A 51 -2.32 1.54 9.37
N LYS A 52 -1.53 0.60 9.92
CA LYS A 52 -0.17 0.34 9.43
C LYS A 52 -0.18 -0.18 7.99
N ASP A 53 -1.04 -1.15 7.69
CA ASP A 53 -1.17 -1.73 6.36
C ASP A 53 -1.63 -0.69 5.33
N TRP A 54 -2.55 0.18 5.71
CA TRP A 54 -3.01 1.27 4.86
C TRP A 54 -1.88 2.27 4.57
N LEU A 55 -1.15 2.72 5.60
CA LEU A 55 0.00 3.62 5.41
C LEU A 55 1.11 2.96 4.58
N GLU A 56 1.42 1.69 4.81
CA GLU A 56 2.40 0.97 3.99
C GLU A 56 1.97 0.85 2.53
N ARG A 57 0.66 0.67 2.28
CA ARG A 57 0.12 0.66 0.91
C ARG A 57 0.18 2.04 0.27
N GLU A 58 -0.11 3.10 1.01
CA GLU A 58 0.01 4.47 0.51
C GLU A 58 1.47 4.85 0.27
N GLU A 59 2.41 4.46 1.12
CA GLU A 59 3.84 4.71 0.91
C GLU A 59 4.38 3.91 -0.28
N LYS A 60 3.91 2.67 -0.47
CA LYS A 60 4.26 1.85 -1.65
C LYS A 60 3.51 2.27 -2.91
N GLY A 61 2.31 2.85 -2.75
CA GLY A 61 1.38 3.29 -3.80
C GLY A 61 1.52 4.77 -4.18
N ALA A 62 2.25 5.58 -3.42
CA ALA A 62 2.71 6.92 -3.82
C ALA A 62 3.73 6.84 -4.98
N VAL A 63 4.23 5.63 -5.29
CA VAL A 63 4.98 5.34 -6.52
C VAL A 63 4.04 5.02 -7.71
N THR A 64 2.72 4.92 -7.51
CA THR A 64 1.77 4.45 -8.55
C THR A 64 0.38 5.11 -8.57
N LEU A 65 0.09 6.13 -7.76
CA LEU A 65 -1.23 6.79 -7.71
C LEU A 65 -1.24 8.19 -8.33
N THR A 66 -0.59 8.34 -9.49
CA THR A 66 -1.01 9.30 -10.52
C THR A 66 -1.42 8.55 -11.78
N ALA A 67 -2.42 7.68 -11.67
CA ALA A 67 -3.17 7.16 -12.81
C ALA A 67 -4.40 6.41 -12.26
N ASP A 68 -5.38 7.21 -11.88
CA ASP A 68 -6.83 6.97 -11.90
C ASP A 68 -7.40 5.64 -11.42
N GLY A 69 -8.34 5.78 -10.48
CA GLY A 69 -9.31 4.75 -10.15
C GLY A 69 -10.17 4.33 -11.34
N GLU A 70 -10.88 3.23 -11.10
CA GLU A 70 -11.82 2.57 -12.02
C GLU A 70 -11.19 1.84 -13.21
N ASN A 71 -10.95 0.53 -13.06
CA ASN A 71 -11.72 -0.39 -13.90
C ASN A 71 -11.73 -1.84 -13.40
N ASN A 72 -12.96 -2.37 -13.38
CA ASN A 72 -13.23 -3.79 -13.46
C ASN A 72 -12.68 -4.36 -14.78
N ASN A 73 -12.50 -5.68 -14.77
CA ASN A 73 -12.40 -6.59 -15.91
C ASN A 73 -10.99 -6.88 -16.47
N GLY A 74 -10.80 -8.18 -16.73
CA GLY A 74 -9.50 -8.85 -16.84
C GLY A 74 -8.62 -8.37 -17.99
N ASN A 75 -7.33 -8.22 -17.68
CA ASN A 75 -6.22 -8.27 -18.65
C ASN A 75 -4.87 -8.47 -17.94
N GLY A 76 -4.81 -9.37 -16.96
CA GLY A 76 -3.61 -9.66 -16.17
C GLY A 76 -2.50 -10.44 -16.89
N SER A 77 -2.64 -10.75 -18.19
CA SER A 77 -1.66 -11.59 -18.91
C SER A 77 -0.59 -10.80 -19.67
N GLU A 78 -0.92 -9.62 -20.21
CA GLU A 78 -0.04 -8.92 -21.15
C GLU A 78 1.07 -8.13 -20.43
N VAL A 79 0.74 -7.51 -19.29
CA VAL A 79 1.69 -6.79 -18.43
C VAL A 79 2.73 -7.75 -17.83
N ASP A 80 2.28 -8.96 -17.47
CA ASP A 80 3.14 -10.03 -16.95
C ASP A 80 4.07 -10.63 -18.01
N GLU A 81 3.66 -10.66 -19.27
CA GLU A 81 4.47 -11.19 -20.37
C GLU A 81 5.54 -10.16 -20.80
N LEU A 82 5.18 -8.87 -20.85
CA LEU A 82 6.11 -7.80 -21.14
C LEU A 82 7.18 -7.65 -20.04
N ASP A 83 6.78 -7.72 -18.76
CA ASP A 83 7.71 -7.70 -17.63
C ASP A 83 8.69 -8.88 -17.72
N ARG A 84 8.21 -10.09 -18.04
CA ARG A 84 9.09 -11.26 -18.28
C ARG A 84 10.06 -11.05 -19.44
N LYS A 85 9.61 -10.55 -20.58
CA LYS A 85 10.48 -10.30 -21.75
C LYS A 85 11.57 -9.27 -21.43
N LEU A 86 11.23 -8.21 -20.70
CA LEU A 86 12.18 -7.19 -20.26
C LEU A 86 13.23 -7.75 -19.29
N MET A 87 12.84 -8.59 -18.33
CA MET A 87 13.79 -9.25 -17.42
C MET A 87 14.80 -10.13 -18.18
N THR A 88 14.32 -10.89 -19.17
CA THR A 88 15.18 -11.75 -20.01
C THR A 88 16.18 -10.93 -20.81
N LEU A 89 15.73 -9.85 -21.47
CA LEU A 89 16.61 -8.97 -22.26
C LEU A 89 17.73 -8.32 -21.42
N ILE A 90 17.42 -7.90 -20.19
CA ILE A 90 18.42 -7.31 -19.29
C ILE A 90 19.44 -8.36 -18.85
N LYS A 91 18.98 -9.58 -18.55
CA LYS A 91 19.86 -10.69 -18.13
C LYS A 91 20.80 -11.11 -19.26
N ASP A 92 20.34 -11.12 -20.50
CA ASP A 92 21.18 -11.47 -21.65
C ASP A 92 22.25 -10.40 -21.93
N ARG A 93 21.89 -9.12 -21.80
CA ARG A 93 22.84 -8.01 -22.07
C ARG A 93 23.77 -7.71 -20.90
N ARG A 94 23.36 -8.01 -19.67
CA ARG A 94 24.13 -7.82 -18.42
C ARG A 94 23.98 -9.04 -17.50
N PRO A 95 24.70 -10.15 -17.78
CA PRO A 95 24.52 -11.43 -17.09
C PRO A 95 24.91 -11.41 -15.61
N THR A 96 25.71 -10.44 -15.17
CA THR A 96 26.08 -10.25 -13.76
C THR A 96 25.03 -9.48 -12.96
N MET A 97 24.01 -8.92 -13.62
CA MET A 97 22.98 -8.10 -12.98
C MET A 97 21.67 -8.88 -12.83
N THR A 98 21.11 -8.91 -11.62
CA THR A 98 19.79 -9.51 -11.37
C THR A 98 18.71 -8.42 -11.44
N PRO A 99 17.83 -8.42 -12.45
CA PRO A 99 16.84 -7.38 -12.62
C PRO A 99 15.69 -7.53 -11.58
N ARG A 100 15.16 -6.41 -11.09
CA ARG A 100 14.05 -6.39 -10.10
C ARG A 100 12.72 -6.14 -10.81
N ARG A 101 11.65 -6.84 -10.42
CA ARG A 101 10.30 -6.63 -10.97
C ARG A 101 9.80 -5.21 -10.73
N GLY A 102 9.08 -4.66 -11.70
CA GLY A 102 8.52 -3.30 -11.64
C GLY A 102 9.52 -2.18 -11.99
N MET A 103 10.60 -2.48 -12.72
CA MET A 103 11.52 -1.45 -13.22
C MET A 103 10.84 -0.59 -14.29
N SER A 104 11.02 0.74 -14.21
CA SER A 104 10.49 1.65 -15.22
C SER A 104 11.13 1.39 -16.59
N LEU A 105 10.36 1.55 -17.68
CA LEU A 105 10.87 1.38 -19.04
C LEU A 105 12.05 2.31 -19.35
N LYS A 106 12.07 3.50 -18.76
CA LYS A 106 13.18 4.45 -18.87
C LYS A 106 14.47 3.87 -18.26
N THR A 107 14.36 3.30 -17.06
CA THR A 107 15.49 2.63 -16.39
C THR A 107 15.98 1.42 -17.18
N VAL A 108 15.06 0.60 -17.72
CA VAL A 108 15.44 -0.54 -18.56
C VAL A 108 16.17 -0.09 -19.82
N LYS A 109 15.66 0.96 -20.49
CA LYS A 109 16.29 1.54 -21.67
C LYS A 109 17.69 2.08 -21.37
N GLU A 110 17.87 2.83 -20.28
CA GLU A 110 19.18 3.32 -19.85
C GLU A 110 20.18 2.18 -19.54
N LEU A 111 19.70 1.08 -18.92
CA LEU A 111 20.52 -0.10 -18.62
C LEU A 111 20.94 -0.86 -19.88
N LEU A 112 20.07 -0.89 -20.89
CA LEU A 112 20.36 -1.49 -22.17
C LEU A 112 21.29 -0.58 -22.99
N GLU A 113 20.99 0.71 -23.13
CA GLU A 113 21.74 1.64 -23.99
C GLU A 113 23.08 2.11 -23.40
N GLY A 114 23.26 2.03 -22.07
CA GLY A 114 24.48 2.44 -21.37
C GLY A 114 25.64 1.44 -21.49
N SER A 115 26.00 1.03 -22.71
CA SER A 115 27.26 0.35 -23.05
C SER A 115 28.30 1.35 -23.48
#